data_AF-A0A4Q1SGA1-F1
#
_entry.id   AF-A0A4Q1SGA1-F1
#
_cell.length_a   1.000
_cell.length_b   1.000
_cell.length_c   1.000
_cell.angle_alpha   90.00
_cell.angle_beta   90.00
_cell.angle_gamma   90.00
#
_symmetry.space_group_name_H-M   'P 1'
#
loop_
_entity.id
_entity.type
_entity.pdbx_description
1 polymer ?
#
loop_
_entity_poly.entity_id
_entity_poly.type
_entity_poly.pdbx_seq_one_letter_code
_entity_poly.pdbx_strand_id
1 'polypeptide(L)'
;MHCANPSCQVEAKYFRSGSLHSVDCGQGGQKQEKRQRIVWLCPHCTREWTVESWRPAGEQLRRKPHAEFSPMESYSEAELVLHG
;
A
#
# COMPACT_ATOMS: atom_id res chain seq x y z
N MET A 1 11.99 -4.84 -15.06
CA MET A 1 11.91 -4.15 -13.73
C MET A 1 11.39 -5.16 -12.72
N HIS A 2 12.01 -5.26 -11.54
CA HIS A 2 11.59 -6.21 -10.50
C HIS A 2 10.58 -5.62 -9.52
N CYS A 3 9.84 -6.49 -8.84
CA CYS A 3 8.96 -6.12 -7.73
C CYS A 3 9.75 -5.37 -6.65
N ALA A 4 9.15 -4.34 -6.06
CA ALA A 4 9.76 -3.52 -5.03
C ALA A 4 9.89 -4.25 -3.68
N ASN A 5 9.12 -5.32 -3.45
CA ASN A 5 9.29 -6.17 -2.28
C ASN A 5 10.62 -6.94 -2.40
N PRO A 6 11.59 -6.75 -1.49
CA PRO A 6 12.91 -7.38 -1.58
C PRO A 6 12.87 -8.91 -1.47
N SER A 7 11.82 -9.47 -0.87
CA SER A 7 11.61 -10.92 -0.78
C SER A 7 10.92 -11.50 -2.04
N CYS A 8 10.55 -10.65 -3.01
CA CYS A 8 9.85 -11.05 -4.23
C CYS A 8 10.74 -10.80 -5.46
N GLN A 9 10.99 -11.84 -6.25
CA GLN A 9 11.83 -11.76 -7.44
C GLN A 9 11.03 -11.66 -8.75
N VAL A 10 9.72 -11.42 -8.67
CA VAL A 10 8.86 -11.33 -9.87
C VAL A 10 9.29 -10.14 -10.72
N GLU A 11 9.41 -10.38 -12.02
CA GLU A 11 9.68 -9.34 -13.02
C GLU A 11 8.40 -8.84 -13.70
N ALA A 12 8.34 -7.54 -13.97
CA ALA A 12 7.26 -6.91 -14.71
C ALA A 12 7.31 -7.29 -16.20
N LYS A 13 6.44 -8.21 -16.62
CA LYS A 13 6.21 -8.49 -18.04
C LYS A 13 5.19 -7.51 -18.62
N TYR A 14 5.67 -6.48 -19.32
CA TYR A 14 4.88 -5.41 -19.94
C TYR A 14 3.96 -4.62 -18.99
N PHE A 15 4.19 -4.67 -17.67
CA PHE A 15 3.39 -3.95 -16.66
C PHE A 15 1.87 -4.17 -16.78
N ARG A 16 1.42 -5.33 -17.29
CA ARG A 16 -0.01 -5.63 -17.47
C ARG A 16 -0.81 -5.69 -16.17
N SER A 17 -0.14 -5.84 -15.04
CA SER A 17 -0.75 -6.02 -13.73
C SER A 17 0.17 -5.53 -12.62
N GLY A 18 -0.40 -5.34 -11.42
CA GLY A 18 0.30 -4.75 -10.27
C GLY A 18 0.06 -3.25 -10.18
N SER A 19 0.93 -2.55 -9.45
CA SER A 19 0.79 -1.10 -9.23
C SER A 19 2.13 -0.40 -9.34
N LEU A 20 2.16 0.73 -10.07
CA LEU A 20 3.31 1.62 -10.16
C LEU A 20 3.15 2.78 -9.16
N HIS A 21 4.24 3.14 -8.51
CA HIS A 21 4.29 4.22 -7.53
C HIS A 21 5.49 5.12 -7.81
N SER A 22 5.33 6.43 -7.59
CA SER A 22 6.45 7.37 -7.58
C SER A 22 6.87 7.61 -6.13
N VAL A 23 8.15 7.41 -5.83
CA VAL A 23 8.72 7.55 -4.49
C VAL A 23 9.93 8.46 -4.49
N ASP A 24 10.09 9.23 -3.41
CA ASP A 24 11.27 10.08 -3.23
C ASP A 24 12.48 9.23 -2.81
N CYS A 25 13.61 9.38 -3.50
CA CYS A 25 14.88 8.70 -3.20
C CYS A 25 15.92 9.62 -2.54
N GLY A 26 15.56 10.86 -2.21
CA GLY A 26 16.47 11.79 -1.55
C GLY A 26 16.71 11.42 -0.09
N GLN A 27 17.97 11.35 0.33
CA GLN A 27 18.34 11.31 1.74
C GLN A 27 18.24 12.73 2.30
N GLY A 28 17.49 12.91 3.39
CA GLY A 28 17.26 14.22 4.00
C GLY A 28 18.58 14.95 4.32
N GLY A 29 18.75 16.13 3.73
CA GLY A 29 19.89 16.99 3.99
C GLY A 29 20.06 18.04 2.89
N GLN A 30 19.53 19.23 3.13
CA GLN A 30 19.75 20.48 2.37
C GLN A 30 19.51 20.43 0.85
N LYS A 31 18.38 21.00 0.42
CA LYS A 31 18.17 21.53 -0.94
C LYS A 31 18.51 20.56 -2.10
N GLN A 32 18.42 19.25 -1.87
CA GLN A 32 18.54 18.27 -2.94
C GLN A 32 17.23 18.22 -3.72
N GLU A 33 17.36 18.45 -5.02
CA GLU A 33 16.35 18.15 -6.05
C GLU A 33 15.63 16.85 -5.69
N LYS A 34 14.30 16.90 -5.52
CA LYS A 34 13.48 15.72 -5.22
C LYS A 34 13.63 14.71 -6.35
N ARG A 35 14.60 13.79 -6.23
CA ARG A 35 14.78 12.71 -7.18
C ARG A 35 13.71 11.65 -6.93
N GLN A 36 12.69 11.70 -7.77
CA GLN A 36 11.62 10.71 -7.79
C GLN A 36 12.09 9.46 -8.54
N ARG A 37 11.71 8.27 -8.05
CA ARG A 37 11.91 6.98 -8.71
C ARG A 37 10.58 6.27 -8.85
N ILE A 38 10.38 5.61 -9.98
CA ILE A 38 9.26 4.70 -10.16
C ILE A 38 9.59 3.32 -9.60
N VAL A 39 8.71 2.81 -8.74
CA VAL A 39 8.75 1.44 -8.22
C VAL A 39 7.47 0.70 -8.60
N TRP A 40 7.58 -0.61 -8.74
CA TRP A 40 6.45 -1.47 -9.12
C TRP A 40 6.25 -2.57 -8.10
N LEU A 41 5.00 -2.81 -7.69
CA LEU A 41 4.61 -3.99 -6.92
C LEU A 41 3.82 -4.94 -7.82
N CYS A 42 4.20 -6.22 -7.80
CA CYS A 42 3.48 -7.25 -8.52
C CYS A 42 2.06 -7.47 -7.93
N PRO A 43 1.12 -8.08 -8.67
CA PRO A 43 -0.28 -8.24 -8.23
C PRO A 43 -0.44 -8.89 -6.86
N HIS A 44 0.43 -9.83 -6.52
CA HIS A 44 0.40 -10.49 -5.23
C HIS A 44 0.82 -9.53 -4.10
N CYS A 45 1.99 -8.89 -4.25
CA CYS A 45 2.50 -7.98 -3.22
C CYS A 45 1.64 -6.73 -3.02
N THR A 46 0.87 -6.29 -4.02
CA THR A 46 -0.10 -5.17 -3.82
C THR A 46 -1.18 -5.46 -2.78
N ARG A 47 -1.43 -6.74 -2.46
CA ARG A 47 -2.43 -7.13 -1.45
C ARG A 47 -1.89 -6.93 -0.05
N GLU A 48 -0.65 -7.31 0.18
CA GLU A 48 -0.02 -7.34 1.50
C GLU A 48 0.84 -6.11 1.81
N TRP A 49 1.26 -5.36 0.79
CA TRP A 49 2.17 -4.23 0.92
C TRP A 49 1.54 -2.95 0.39
N THR A 50 1.94 -1.83 1.00
CA THR A 50 1.59 -0.48 0.57
C THR A 50 2.87 0.34 0.38
N VAL A 51 2.80 1.32 -0.51
CA VAL A 51 3.88 2.29 -0.75
C VAL A 51 3.43 3.65 -0.23
N GLU A 52 4.08 4.11 0.83
CA GLU A 52 3.84 5.41 1.46
C GLU A 52 4.85 6.42 0.93
N SER A 53 4.58 7.04 -0.22
CA SER A 53 5.54 7.93 -0.91
C SER A 53 5.99 9.15 -0.11
N TRP A 54 5.21 9.55 0.89
CA TRP A 54 5.51 10.66 1.81
C TRP A 54 6.54 10.31 2.89
N ARG A 55 6.86 9.03 3.07
CA ARG A 55 7.90 8.58 4.02
C ARG A 55 9.31 8.83 3.48
N PRO A 56 10.31 8.93 4.37
CA PRO A 56 11.72 8.97 3.97
C PRO A 56 12.11 7.76 3.11
N ALA A 57 13.09 7.96 2.23
CA ALA A 57 13.66 6.90 1.42
C ALA A 57 14.13 5.73 2.31
N GLY A 58 13.72 4.51 1.97
CA GLY A 58 13.98 3.30 2.76
C GLY A 58 12.85 2.88 3.70
N GLU A 59 11.94 3.79 4.08
CA GLU A 59 10.78 3.50 4.93
C GLU A 59 9.44 3.42 4.15
N GLN A 60 9.47 3.70 2.85
CA GLN A 60 8.27 3.87 2.03
C GLN A 60 7.51 2.56 1.78
N LEU A 61 8.15 1.40 1.84
CA LEU A 61 7.50 0.11 1.63
C LEU A 61 7.09 -0.52 2.97
N ARG A 62 5.79 -0.66 3.22
CA ARG A 62 5.24 -1.16 4.48
C ARG A 62 4.30 -2.33 4.25
N ARG A 63 4.32 -3.31 5.15
CA ARG A 63 3.27 -4.33 5.19
C ARG A 63 1.98 -3.65 5.66
N LYS A 64 0.88 -3.93 4.99
CA LYS A 64 -0.44 -3.52 5.47
C LYS A 64 -0.68 -4.23 6.80
N PRO A 65 -1.30 -3.55 7.77
CA PRO A 65 -1.85 -4.28 8.90
C PRO A 65 -2.78 -5.36 8.33
N HIS A 66 -2.59 -6.60 8.79
CA HIS A 66 -3.61 -7.60 8.55
C HIS A 66 -4.87 -7.02 9.18
N ALA A 67 -5.84 -6.62 8.35
CA ALA A 67 -7.12 -6.22 8.87
C ALA A 67 -7.67 -7.49 9.53
N GLU A 68 -7.47 -7.61 10.83
CA GLU A 68 -8.33 -8.45 11.63
C GLU A 68 -9.74 -8.03 11.24
N PHE A 69 -10.47 -8.94 10.61
CA PHE A 69 -11.86 -8.74 10.25
C PHE A 69 -12.55 -8.12 11.47
N SER A 70 -12.80 -6.81 11.46
CA SER A 70 -13.82 -6.24 12.32
C SER A 70 -15.11 -6.88 11.84
N PRO A 71 -15.81 -7.68 12.66
CA PRO A 71 -17.12 -8.14 12.32
C PRO A 71 -17.94 -6.89 12.02
N MET A 72 -18.42 -6.83 10.78
CA MET A 72 -19.42 -5.88 10.32
C MET A 72 -20.51 -5.81 11.40
N GLU A 73 -20.73 -4.61 11.95
CA GLU A 73 -21.77 -4.40 12.95
C GLU A 73 -23.08 -4.98 12.43
N SER A 74 -23.55 -6.01 13.13
CA SER A 74 -24.88 -6.56 12.96
C SER A 74 -25.85 -5.46 13.38
N TYR A 75 -26.42 -4.74 12.41
CA TYR A 75 -27.60 -3.91 12.66
C TYR A 75 -28.71 -4.85 13.11
N SER A 76 -28.94 -4.91 14.42
CA SER A 76 -30.09 -5.59 15.00
C SER A 76 -31.33 -4.75 14.73
N GLU A 77 -32.19 -5.21 13.82
CA GLU A 77 -33.60 -4.81 13.76
C GLU A 77 -34.29 -5.23 15.07
N ALA A 78 -34.39 -4.30 16.02
CA ALA A 78 -35.25 -4.35 17.21
C ALA A 78 -35.38 -2.90 17.72
N GLU A 79 -36.52 -2.23 17.83
CA GLU A 79 -37.90 -2.67 17.94
C GLU A 79 -38.85 -1.66 17.28
N LEU A 80 -39.86 -2.18 16.58
CA LEU A 80 -40.98 -1.42 16.02
C LEU A 80 -42.27 -1.80 16.78
N VAL A 81 -42.32 -1.55 18.10
CA VAL A 81 -43.52 -1.58 18.95
C VAL A 81 -43.18 -0.77 20.20
N LEU A 82 -43.82 0.33 20.62
CA LEU A 82 -45.23 0.57 20.93
C LEU A 82 -45.43 2.10 21.04
N HIS A 83 -46.24 2.70 20.16
CA HIS A 83 -47.02 3.88 20.53
C HIS A 83 -48.37 3.35 21.05
N GLY A 84 -48.54 3.39 22.37
CA GLY A 84 -49.84 3.37 23.03
C GLY A 84 -50.30 4.79 23.32
#